data_AF-A0AAV5H8C3-F1
#
_entry.id   AF-A0AAV5H8C3-F1
#
_cell.length_a   1.000
_cell.length_b   1.000
_cell.length_c   1.000
_cell.angle_alpha   90.00
_cell.angle_beta   90.00
_cell.angle_gamma   90.00
#
_symmetry.space_group_name_H-M   'P 1'
#
loop_
_entity.id
_entity.type
_entity.pdbx_description
1 polymer ?
#
loop_
_entity_poly.entity_id
_entity_poly.type
_entity_poly.pdbx_seq_one_letter_code
_entity_poly.pdbx_strand_id
1 'polypeptide(L)'
;MKCTNKQTFRIRSKAAAVCLIVILSAGALTGCGKEELPFAYDPDYEVSSYRVVNEVSSVVADSFADDLCVVTGDVGTEIDTVDMSEATAAGLFDLNKNNVMYAKNVHERLQPASLTKIMTALVALKYGNPDDMITVTDEANITESGAVLCGLKTGDQLTLNQALHALLIHSANDAAAAIAVHIGGSIEGFAEMMNKEAVAIGATNSHFVNPHGLTADNHYVTAYDLYLIFNEALKKDLINEIIHMTSYETVYMDKDGNSKSMSLKTTNQYLNGNYKAPEQVTIIGGKTGTTSAAGNCLILLSKDTSGNPYISVILRSKEKPILYTEMTELLNVIH
;
A
#
# COMPACT_ATOMS: atom_id res chain seq x y z
N MET A 1 82.10 28.39 57.39
CA MET A 1 82.34 27.30 58.37
C MET A 1 81.13 26.38 58.39
N LYS A 2 81.31 25.04 58.45
CA LYS A 2 80.31 23.95 58.66
C LYS A 2 79.11 23.95 57.66
N CYS A 3 78.86 22.95 56.79
CA CYS A 3 78.72 21.49 56.96
C CYS A 3 77.48 21.11 57.82
N THR A 4 76.62 20.12 57.53
CA THR A 4 76.55 18.99 56.55
C THR A 4 75.11 18.36 56.61
N ASN A 5 74.54 17.46 55.77
CA ASN A 5 74.88 16.68 54.56
C ASN A 5 73.56 16.14 53.89
N LYS A 6 73.64 15.33 52.82
CA LYS A 6 72.62 14.51 52.09
C LYS A 6 71.86 15.25 50.97
N GLN A 7 71.90 14.86 49.68
CA GLN A 7 71.62 13.56 49.00
C GLN A 7 70.11 13.20 49.03
N THR A 8 69.46 12.77 47.94
CA THR A 8 69.90 11.78 46.91
C THR A 8 69.49 12.09 45.44
N PHE A 9 70.10 11.35 44.50
CA PHE A 9 69.68 11.03 43.10
C PHE A 9 69.15 12.17 42.19
N ARG A 10 69.86 12.62 41.14
CA ARG A 10 70.18 11.94 39.85
C ARG A 10 68.99 11.23 39.18
N ILE A 11 68.54 11.74 38.01
CA ILE A 11 68.39 10.94 36.76
C ILE A 11 68.21 11.84 35.51
N ARG A 12 68.96 11.51 34.44
CA ARG A 12 68.75 11.85 32.99
C ARG A 12 68.50 13.31 32.56
N SER A 13 69.54 14.14 32.57
CA SER A 13 69.62 15.39 31.78
C SER A 13 69.86 15.19 30.25
N LYS A 14 69.72 13.96 29.72
CA LYS A 14 69.88 13.68 28.27
C LYS A 14 68.59 13.83 27.44
N ALA A 15 67.44 14.05 28.07
CA ALA A 15 66.15 14.13 27.36
C ALA A 15 66.02 15.39 26.47
N ALA A 16 66.44 16.56 26.97
CA ALA A 16 66.20 17.84 26.30
C ALA A 16 66.88 17.98 24.93
N ALA A 17 68.06 17.37 24.73
CA ALA A 17 68.81 17.47 23.48
C ALA A 17 68.32 16.53 22.37
N VAL A 18 67.60 15.45 22.71
CA VAL A 18 67.11 14.48 21.72
C VAL A 18 65.79 14.95 21.10
N CYS A 19 64.88 15.52 21.89
CA CYS A 19 63.58 15.97 21.39
C CYS A 19 63.69 17.04 20.30
N LEU A 20 64.70 17.93 20.35
CA LEU A 20 64.83 19.01 19.36
C LEU A 20 65.26 18.52 17.97
N ILE A 21 66.00 17.41 17.88
CA ILE A 21 66.47 16.85 16.60
C ILE A 21 65.37 16.02 15.94
N VAL A 22 64.62 15.23 16.71
CA VAL A 22 63.52 14.40 16.19
C VAL A 22 62.42 15.25 15.52
N ILE A 23 62.09 16.41 16.11
CA ILE A 23 61.09 17.35 15.57
C ILE A 23 61.54 17.93 14.22
N LEU A 24 62.84 18.16 14.01
CA LEU A 24 63.38 18.68 12.74
C LEU A 24 63.50 17.61 11.64
N SER A 25 63.57 16.33 11.99
CA SER A 25 63.60 15.22 11.00
C SER A 25 62.22 14.72 10.56
N ALA A 26 61.15 14.97 11.33
CA ALA A 26 59.82 14.47 11.03
C ALA A 26 59.10 15.27 9.92
N GLY A 27 59.42 16.56 9.76
CA GLY A 27 58.76 17.45 8.79
C GLY A 27 59.15 17.26 7.31
N ALA A 28 59.91 16.22 6.97
CA ALA A 28 60.52 16.03 5.65
C ALA A 28 60.15 14.71 4.95
N LEU A 29 59.25 13.89 5.51
CA LEU A 29 58.92 12.55 4.98
C LEU A 29 57.40 12.30 4.77
N THR A 30 56.62 13.35 4.56
CA THR A 30 55.30 13.27 3.90
C THR A 30 55.33 13.96 2.54
N GLY A 31 56.32 13.60 1.72
CA GLY A 31 56.32 13.92 0.31
C GLY A 31 55.28 13.06 -0.41
N CYS A 32 54.02 13.50 -0.41
CA CYS A 32 53.02 12.96 -1.33
C CYS A 32 53.51 13.24 -2.75
N GLY A 33 53.99 12.19 -3.43
CA GLY A 33 54.35 12.30 -4.83
C GLY A 33 53.14 12.74 -5.64
N LYS A 34 53.33 13.69 -6.55
CA LYS A 34 52.36 13.98 -7.59
C LYS A 34 52.38 12.83 -8.61
N GLU A 35 51.67 11.75 -8.33
CA GLU A 35 51.03 11.04 -9.43
C GLU A 35 49.91 11.96 -9.93
N GLU A 36 50.08 12.49 -11.13
CA GLU A 36 49.01 13.18 -11.82
C GLU A 36 47.94 12.14 -12.15
N LEU A 37 46.78 12.21 -11.49
CA LEU A 37 45.62 11.42 -11.86
C LEU A 37 45.33 11.71 -13.34
N PRO A 38 45.40 10.70 -14.25
CA PRO A 38 45.26 10.95 -15.70
C PRO A 38 43.88 11.48 -16.08
N PHE A 39 42.92 11.37 -15.15
CA PHE A 39 41.62 12.02 -15.17
C PHE A 39 41.37 12.68 -13.81
N ALA A 40 42.07 13.79 -13.55
CA ALA A 40 41.60 14.75 -12.55
C ALA A 40 40.20 15.25 -12.96
N TYR A 41 39.26 15.36 -12.01
CA TYR A 41 37.90 15.81 -12.32
C TYR A 41 37.91 17.30 -12.67
N ASP A 42 37.86 17.57 -13.98
CA ASP A 42 37.67 18.91 -14.54
C ASP A 42 36.15 19.15 -14.72
N PRO A 43 35.53 20.10 -13.99
CA PRO A 43 34.11 20.39 -14.13
C PRO A 43 33.74 20.97 -15.51
N ASP A 44 34.69 21.60 -16.21
CA ASP A 44 34.50 22.26 -17.51
C ASP A 44 34.75 21.32 -18.71
N TYR A 45 35.15 20.08 -18.45
CA TYR A 45 35.42 19.04 -19.46
C TYR A 45 34.27 18.91 -20.47
N GLU A 46 34.56 18.73 -21.76
CA GLU A 46 33.56 18.85 -22.84
C GLU A 46 32.42 17.81 -22.80
N VAL A 47 32.55 16.76 -21.99
CA VAL A 47 31.52 15.72 -21.76
C VAL A 47 30.99 15.74 -20.31
N SER A 48 31.25 16.82 -19.56
CA SER A 48 30.70 17.04 -18.22
C SER A 48 29.19 17.25 -18.28
N SER A 49 28.42 16.39 -17.62
CA SER A 49 26.95 16.52 -17.51
C SER A 49 26.50 17.77 -16.74
N TYR A 50 27.43 18.52 -16.14
CA TYR A 50 27.18 19.81 -15.50
C TYR A 50 27.19 21.00 -16.46
N ARG A 51 27.56 20.82 -17.74
CA ARG A 51 27.41 21.84 -18.79
C ARG A 51 25.95 21.96 -19.26
N VAL A 52 25.08 22.33 -18.33
CA VAL A 52 23.74 22.83 -18.61
C VAL A 52 23.89 24.09 -19.45
N VAL A 53 23.56 23.98 -20.73
CA VAL A 53 23.46 25.15 -21.62
C VAL A 53 22.33 26.03 -21.08
N ASN A 54 22.58 27.32 -20.91
CA ASN A 54 21.64 28.32 -20.37
C ASN A 54 20.48 28.66 -21.34
N GLU A 55 19.79 27.64 -21.86
CA GLU A 55 18.55 27.79 -22.62
C GLU A 55 17.71 26.48 -22.65
N VAL A 56 17.52 25.86 -21.48
CA VAL A 56 16.55 24.78 -21.28
C VAL A 56 15.61 25.16 -20.15
N SER A 57 14.29 25.13 -20.41
CA SER A 57 13.28 25.26 -19.36
C SER A 57 13.49 24.13 -18.35
N SER A 58 13.68 24.46 -17.08
CA SER A 58 13.98 23.49 -16.02
C SER A 58 12.73 22.70 -15.63
N VAL A 59 12.27 21.83 -16.52
CA VAL A 59 11.28 20.80 -16.26
C VAL A 59 11.93 19.77 -15.35
N VAL A 60 11.80 19.99 -14.05
CA VAL A 60 12.03 18.95 -13.03
C VAL A 60 11.03 17.84 -13.32
N ALA A 61 11.49 16.59 -13.33
CA ALA A 61 10.58 15.45 -13.46
C ALA A 61 9.84 15.26 -12.13
N ASP A 62 8.52 15.11 -12.21
CA ASP A 62 7.66 14.87 -11.04
C ASP A 62 8.12 13.62 -10.29
N SER A 63 8.07 13.64 -8.96
CA SER A 63 8.52 12.49 -8.17
C SER A 63 7.49 11.35 -8.23
N PHE A 64 7.94 10.11 -8.01
CA PHE A 64 7.02 8.94 -7.96
C PHE A 64 5.90 9.09 -6.91
N ALA A 65 6.08 9.97 -5.92
CA ALA A 65 5.14 10.17 -4.83
C ALA A 65 4.55 11.59 -4.78
N ASP A 66 4.61 12.34 -5.88
CA ASP A 66 4.08 13.72 -5.95
C ASP A 66 2.55 13.75 -5.80
N ASP A 67 1.85 12.74 -6.36
CA ASP A 67 0.40 12.53 -6.25
C ASP A 67 -0.01 11.66 -5.03
N LEU A 68 0.90 11.40 -4.08
CA LEU A 68 0.69 10.46 -2.98
C LEU A 68 0.72 11.10 -1.60
N CYS A 69 -0.16 10.62 -0.72
CA CYS A 69 -0.25 11.01 0.69
C CYS A 69 0.86 10.33 1.51
N VAL A 70 2.11 10.80 1.40
CA VAL A 70 3.27 10.12 2.01
C VAL A 70 3.26 10.19 3.54
N VAL A 71 3.38 9.03 4.20
CA VAL A 71 3.41 8.89 5.67
C VAL A 71 4.54 7.98 6.14
N THR A 72 5.25 8.38 7.21
CA THR A 72 6.39 7.62 7.78
C THR A 72 6.15 7.10 9.20
N GLY A 73 5.03 7.44 9.82
CA GLY A 73 4.66 7.07 11.19
C GLY A 73 3.26 7.55 11.53
N ASP A 74 2.90 7.55 12.81
CA ASP A 74 1.56 7.93 13.26
C ASP A 74 1.30 9.45 13.19
N VAL A 75 0.05 9.84 12.95
CA VAL A 75 -0.43 11.21 12.73
C VAL A 75 -1.85 11.34 13.29
N GLY A 76 -2.17 12.38 14.06
CA GLY A 76 -3.54 12.64 14.52
C GLY A 76 -4.08 11.65 15.56
N THR A 77 -3.22 10.80 16.12
CA THR A 77 -3.55 9.85 17.21
C THR A 77 -4.02 10.52 18.50
N GLU A 78 -3.76 11.82 18.62
CA GLU A 78 -4.12 12.73 19.71
C GLU A 78 -5.45 13.47 19.49
N ILE A 79 -6.21 13.15 18.44
CA ILE A 79 -7.53 13.72 18.20
C ILE A 79 -8.55 13.06 19.15
N ASP A 80 -8.93 13.78 20.21
CA ASP A 80 -9.87 13.35 21.27
C ASP A 80 -11.23 12.79 20.77
N THR A 81 -11.61 13.06 19.52
CA THR A 81 -12.88 12.62 18.91
C THR A 81 -12.76 11.36 18.04
N VAL A 82 -11.63 10.65 18.08
CA VAL A 82 -11.40 9.40 17.33
C VAL A 82 -10.90 8.31 18.27
N ASP A 83 -11.83 7.53 18.86
CA ASP A 83 -11.45 6.27 19.48
C ASP A 83 -11.17 5.23 18.37
N MET A 84 -9.94 4.74 18.37
CA MET A 84 -9.44 3.75 17.43
C MET A 84 -8.79 2.58 18.19
N SER A 85 -9.24 2.32 19.42
CA SER A 85 -8.59 1.39 20.36
C SER A 85 -8.79 -0.09 20.05
N GLU A 86 -9.84 -0.46 19.32
CA GLU A 86 -10.20 -1.86 19.01
C GLU A 86 -9.77 -2.27 17.58
N ALA A 87 -9.44 -1.29 16.72
CA ALA A 87 -8.70 -1.44 15.48
C ALA A 87 -7.19 -1.56 15.69
N THR A 88 -6.51 -2.38 14.88
CA THR A 88 -5.05 -2.55 14.99
C THR A 88 -4.30 -1.44 14.24
N ALA A 89 -4.72 -1.16 13.01
CA ALA A 89 -4.17 -0.07 12.18
C ALA A 89 -5.29 0.69 11.43
N ALA A 90 -5.12 1.99 11.23
CA ALA A 90 -6.09 2.86 10.56
C ALA A 90 -5.42 4.06 9.89
N GLY A 91 -6.05 4.63 8.86
CA GLY A 91 -5.55 5.84 8.19
C GLY A 91 -6.64 6.60 7.42
N LEU A 92 -6.46 7.91 7.29
CA LEU A 92 -7.31 8.82 6.51
C LEU A 92 -6.43 9.72 5.64
N PHE A 93 -6.71 9.74 4.33
CA PHE A 93 -5.89 10.33 3.29
C PHE A 93 -6.73 11.29 2.43
N ASP A 94 -6.31 12.55 2.37
CA ASP A 94 -6.88 13.62 1.55
C ASP A 94 -6.19 13.63 0.17
N LEU A 95 -6.90 13.15 -0.85
CA LEU A 95 -6.35 12.99 -2.20
C LEU A 95 -6.35 14.29 -3.02
N ASN A 96 -6.91 15.38 -2.49
CA ASN A 96 -6.89 16.69 -3.14
C ASN A 96 -5.72 17.55 -2.65
N LYS A 97 -5.26 17.34 -1.41
CA LYS A 97 -4.12 18.04 -0.78
C LYS A 97 -2.88 17.14 -0.62
N ASN A 98 -2.94 15.89 -1.09
CA ASN A 98 -1.94 14.83 -0.91
C ASN A 98 -1.49 14.70 0.56
N ASN A 99 -2.45 14.82 1.48
CA ASN A 99 -2.20 14.97 2.91
C ASN A 99 -2.73 13.78 3.72
N VAL A 100 -2.06 13.49 4.83
CA VAL A 100 -2.41 12.42 5.75
C VAL A 100 -3.09 13.05 6.96
N MET A 101 -4.40 12.85 7.10
CA MET A 101 -5.19 13.46 8.18
C MET A 101 -5.18 12.64 9.47
N TYR A 102 -5.03 11.32 9.34
CA TYR A 102 -4.88 10.38 10.46
C TYR A 102 -4.03 9.19 10.02
N ALA A 103 -3.19 8.69 10.90
CA ALA A 103 -2.44 7.45 10.75
C ALA A 103 -2.18 6.81 12.11
N LYS A 104 -2.54 5.53 12.25
CA LYS A 104 -2.22 4.65 13.37
C LYS A 104 -1.69 3.33 12.81
N ASN A 105 -0.45 2.96 13.16
CA ASN A 105 0.19 1.70 12.75
C ASN A 105 0.11 1.44 11.23
N VAL A 106 0.12 2.49 10.38
CA VAL A 106 -0.26 2.35 8.96
C VAL A 106 0.65 1.42 8.14
N HIS A 107 1.87 1.16 8.63
CA HIS A 107 2.87 0.24 8.05
C HIS A 107 2.91 -1.15 8.70
N GLU A 108 2.00 -1.45 9.65
CA GLU A 108 1.90 -2.78 10.28
C GLU A 108 1.36 -3.82 9.27
N ARG A 109 2.02 -4.99 9.20
CA ARG A 109 1.65 -6.07 8.29
C ARG A 109 0.52 -6.92 8.89
N LEU A 110 -0.67 -6.81 8.29
CA LEU A 110 -1.90 -7.43 8.74
C LEU A 110 -2.55 -8.26 7.62
N GLN A 111 -3.41 -9.20 7.99
CA GLN A 111 -4.18 -10.00 7.02
C GLN A 111 -5.27 -9.12 6.38
N PRO A 112 -5.30 -8.94 5.04
CA PRO A 112 -6.23 -8.02 4.34
C PRO A 112 -7.71 -8.46 4.36
N ALA A 113 -7.99 -9.74 4.61
CA ALA A 113 -9.26 -10.36 4.23
C ALA A 113 -9.64 -10.02 2.77
N SER A 114 -10.94 -9.90 2.47
CA SER A 114 -11.47 -9.54 1.16
C SER A 114 -11.13 -8.12 0.65
N LEU A 115 -10.31 -7.32 1.36
CA LEU A 115 -9.74 -6.09 0.78
C LEU A 115 -8.73 -6.42 -0.34
N THR A 116 -8.14 -7.61 -0.30
CA THR A 116 -7.39 -8.27 -1.39
C THR A 116 -8.04 -8.12 -2.77
N LYS A 117 -9.38 -8.15 -2.81
CA LYS A 117 -10.17 -8.10 -4.05
C LYS A 117 -10.02 -6.78 -4.83
N ILE A 118 -9.52 -5.71 -4.20
CA ILE A 118 -9.19 -4.45 -4.89
C ILE A 118 -7.98 -4.68 -5.81
N MET A 119 -6.92 -5.34 -5.32
CA MET A 119 -5.77 -5.71 -6.15
C MET A 119 -6.20 -6.66 -7.27
N THR A 120 -7.07 -7.63 -6.99
CA THR A 120 -7.64 -8.53 -8.00
C THR A 120 -8.37 -7.76 -9.10
N ALA A 121 -9.18 -6.75 -8.76
CA ALA A 121 -9.85 -5.92 -9.75
C ALA A 121 -8.87 -5.05 -10.57
N LEU A 122 -7.88 -4.44 -9.91
CA LEU A 122 -6.85 -3.62 -10.55
C LEU A 122 -6.02 -4.43 -11.57
N VAL A 123 -5.54 -5.62 -11.17
CA VAL A 123 -4.78 -6.53 -12.05
C VAL A 123 -5.65 -7.00 -13.21
N ALA A 124 -6.89 -7.43 -12.94
CA ALA A 124 -7.79 -7.91 -13.98
C ALA A 124 -8.08 -6.84 -15.05
N LEU A 125 -8.28 -5.57 -14.65
CA LEU A 125 -8.47 -4.46 -15.60
C LEU A 125 -7.17 -3.88 -16.19
N LYS A 126 -6.00 -4.35 -15.75
CA LYS A 126 -4.71 -3.97 -16.34
C LYS A 126 -4.23 -4.97 -17.39
N TYR A 127 -4.65 -6.23 -17.30
CA TYR A 127 -4.17 -7.32 -18.16
C TYR A 127 -5.26 -8.10 -18.92
N GLY A 128 -6.55 -7.82 -18.67
CA GLY A 128 -7.69 -8.37 -19.44
C GLY A 128 -8.68 -7.29 -19.89
N ASN A 129 -9.65 -7.69 -20.72
CA ASN A 129 -10.69 -6.81 -21.26
C ASN A 129 -12.06 -7.13 -20.60
N PRO A 130 -12.84 -6.14 -20.11
CA PRO A 130 -14.14 -6.38 -19.46
C PRO A 130 -15.13 -7.24 -20.25
N ASP A 131 -15.07 -7.21 -21.58
CA ASP A 131 -15.95 -7.99 -22.46
C ASP A 131 -15.49 -9.45 -22.67
N ASP A 132 -14.32 -9.85 -22.14
CA ASP A 132 -13.80 -11.21 -22.30
C ASP A 132 -14.69 -12.23 -21.57
N MET A 133 -14.98 -13.35 -22.24
CA MET A 133 -15.78 -14.44 -21.69
C MET A 133 -14.93 -15.36 -20.80
N ILE A 134 -15.14 -15.27 -19.49
CA ILE A 134 -14.63 -16.22 -18.51
C ILE A 134 -15.44 -17.52 -18.61
N THR A 135 -14.75 -18.65 -18.70
CA THR A 135 -15.33 -19.98 -18.41
C THR A 135 -14.79 -20.45 -17.07
N VAL A 136 -15.68 -20.76 -16.13
CA VAL A 136 -15.31 -21.15 -14.76
C VAL A 136 -14.69 -22.55 -14.76
N THR A 137 -13.52 -22.71 -14.16
CA THR A 137 -12.78 -23.99 -14.05
C THR A 137 -12.99 -24.65 -12.69
N ASP A 138 -12.55 -25.91 -12.54
CA ASP A 138 -12.63 -26.60 -11.25
C ASP A 138 -11.79 -25.93 -10.14
N GLU A 139 -10.75 -25.21 -10.53
CA GLU A 139 -9.86 -24.43 -9.64
C GLU A 139 -10.57 -23.22 -9.00
N ALA A 140 -11.69 -22.77 -9.57
CA ALA A 140 -12.52 -21.73 -8.97
C ALA A 140 -13.48 -22.24 -7.86
N ASN A 141 -13.51 -23.55 -7.59
CA ASN A 141 -14.39 -24.14 -6.56
C ASN A 141 -13.81 -23.94 -5.14
N ILE A 142 -14.23 -22.86 -4.50
CA ILE A 142 -13.93 -22.55 -3.09
C ILE A 142 -14.80 -23.42 -2.16
N THR A 143 -14.21 -24.05 -1.15
CA THR A 143 -14.89 -25.00 -0.24
C THR A 143 -14.82 -24.60 1.25
N GLU A 144 -14.07 -23.55 1.54
CA GLU A 144 -13.77 -23.03 2.86
C GLU A 144 -15.05 -22.53 3.58
N SER A 145 -15.28 -23.06 4.79
CA SER A 145 -16.46 -22.69 5.58
C SER A 145 -16.47 -21.18 5.90
N GLY A 146 -17.57 -20.51 5.55
CA GLY A 146 -17.71 -19.05 5.69
C GLY A 146 -17.22 -18.24 4.49
N ALA A 147 -16.75 -18.88 3.41
CA ALA A 147 -16.54 -18.20 2.12
C ALA A 147 -17.85 -17.58 1.61
N VAL A 148 -17.77 -16.34 1.11
CA VAL A 148 -18.87 -15.69 0.40
C VAL A 148 -18.76 -16.05 -1.08
N LEU A 149 -19.83 -16.58 -1.67
CA LEU A 149 -19.87 -17.12 -3.03
C LEU A 149 -21.10 -16.57 -3.77
N CYS A 150 -20.99 -16.35 -5.07
CA CYS A 150 -22.13 -15.97 -5.92
C CYS A 150 -22.80 -17.16 -6.64
N GLY A 151 -22.26 -18.37 -6.49
CA GLY A 151 -22.88 -19.62 -6.95
C GLY A 151 -22.45 -20.06 -8.35
N LEU A 152 -21.24 -19.65 -8.76
CA LEU A 152 -20.60 -20.13 -9.97
C LEU A 152 -20.20 -21.62 -9.82
N LYS A 153 -20.13 -22.32 -10.96
CA LYS A 153 -19.79 -23.74 -11.05
C LYS A 153 -18.92 -23.99 -12.28
N THR A 154 -18.13 -25.05 -12.26
CA THR A 154 -17.33 -25.49 -13.41
C THR A 154 -18.15 -25.56 -14.70
N GLY A 155 -17.68 -24.85 -15.73
CA GLY A 155 -18.31 -24.74 -17.04
C GLY A 155 -19.34 -23.60 -17.18
N ASP A 156 -19.74 -22.92 -16.10
CA ASP A 156 -20.51 -21.68 -16.23
C ASP A 156 -19.70 -20.62 -17.01
N GLN A 157 -20.38 -19.76 -17.77
CA GLN A 157 -19.77 -18.72 -18.60
C GLN A 157 -20.37 -17.33 -18.32
N LEU A 158 -19.50 -16.35 -18.06
CA LEU A 158 -19.83 -14.96 -17.74
C LEU A 158 -18.73 -14.01 -18.27
N THR A 159 -19.02 -12.73 -18.47
CA THR A 159 -17.96 -11.77 -18.85
C THR A 159 -17.09 -11.38 -17.65
N LEU A 160 -15.86 -10.92 -17.90
CA LEU A 160 -15.01 -10.34 -16.87
C LEU A 160 -15.72 -9.18 -16.13
N ASN A 161 -16.50 -8.36 -16.85
CA ASN A 161 -17.32 -7.30 -16.26
C ASN A 161 -18.35 -7.85 -15.24
N GLN A 162 -19.07 -8.92 -15.57
CA GLN A 162 -20.00 -9.58 -14.65
C GLN A 162 -19.27 -10.17 -13.42
N ALA A 163 -18.08 -10.75 -13.62
CA ALA A 163 -17.27 -11.28 -12.53
C ALA A 163 -16.73 -10.17 -11.60
N LEU A 164 -16.35 -9.01 -12.14
CA LEU A 164 -15.91 -7.84 -11.36
C LEU A 164 -17.03 -7.25 -10.49
N HIS A 165 -18.27 -7.25 -10.97
CA HIS A 165 -19.44 -6.89 -10.16
C HIS A 165 -19.63 -7.86 -8.98
N ALA A 166 -19.52 -9.18 -9.21
CA ALA A 166 -19.57 -10.20 -8.16
C ALA A 166 -18.42 -10.06 -7.14
N LEU A 167 -17.20 -9.81 -7.63
CA LEU A 167 -15.99 -9.59 -6.84
C LEU A 167 -16.12 -8.42 -5.87
N LEU A 168 -16.57 -7.25 -6.35
CA LEU A 168 -16.53 -6.01 -5.56
C LEU A 168 -17.79 -5.79 -4.73
N ILE A 169 -18.99 -5.88 -5.32
CA ILE A 169 -20.27 -5.59 -4.66
C ILE A 169 -20.55 -6.64 -3.57
N HIS A 170 -20.58 -7.91 -3.98
CA HIS A 170 -20.97 -9.01 -3.11
C HIS A 170 -19.78 -9.67 -2.39
N SER A 171 -18.54 -9.31 -2.72
CA SER A 171 -17.32 -9.90 -2.14
C SER A 171 -17.11 -11.39 -2.47
N ALA A 172 -17.61 -11.85 -3.62
CA ALA A 172 -17.62 -13.25 -4.02
C ALA A 172 -16.21 -13.83 -4.23
N ASN A 173 -15.92 -14.99 -3.63
CA ASN A 173 -14.62 -15.68 -3.69
C ASN A 173 -14.49 -16.55 -4.96
N ASP A 174 -15.56 -17.20 -5.39
CA ASP A 174 -15.66 -17.96 -6.64
C ASP A 174 -15.40 -17.06 -7.85
N ALA A 175 -16.01 -15.86 -7.89
CA ALA A 175 -15.71 -14.86 -8.92
C ALA A 175 -14.24 -14.42 -8.92
N ALA A 176 -13.61 -14.28 -7.75
CA ALA A 176 -12.21 -13.90 -7.65
C ALA A 176 -11.27 -14.99 -8.20
N ALA A 177 -11.56 -16.26 -7.91
CA ALA A 177 -10.78 -17.38 -8.43
C ALA A 177 -11.00 -17.57 -9.95
N ALA A 178 -12.23 -17.42 -10.45
CA ALA A 178 -12.52 -17.47 -11.88
C ALA A 178 -11.80 -16.36 -12.67
N ILE A 179 -11.73 -15.14 -12.13
CA ILE A 179 -10.92 -14.03 -12.69
C ILE A 179 -9.44 -14.40 -12.70
N ALA A 180 -8.91 -14.94 -11.60
CA ALA A 180 -7.50 -15.29 -11.47
C ALA A 180 -7.06 -16.33 -12.50
N VAL A 181 -7.79 -17.44 -12.62
CA VAL A 181 -7.48 -18.50 -13.60
C VAL A 181 -7.58 -17.98 -15.03
N HIS A 182 -8.56 -17.12 -15.33
CA HIS A 182 -8.71 -16.55 -16.67
C HIS A 182 -7.56 -15.61 -17.07
N ILE A 183 -7.09 -14.76 -16.16
CA ILE A 183 -6.08 -13.73 -16.44
C ILE A 183 -4.64 -14.23 -16.21
N GLY A 184 -4.40 -15.00 -15.15
CA GLY A 184 -3.09 -15.48 -14.74
C GLY A 184 -2.80 -16.95 -15.10
N GLY A 185 -3.76 -17.66 -15.68
CA GLY A 185 -3.64 -19.09 -16.02
C GLY A 185 -3.82 -20.06 -14.84
N SER A 186 -3.48 -19.63 -13.62
CA SER A 186 -3.84 -20.26 -12.34
C SER A 186 -3.96 -19.21 -11.23
N ILE A 187 -4.41 -19.61 -10.04
CA ILE A 187 -4.43 -18.80 -8.83
C ILE A 187 -3.03 -18.30 -8.47
N GLU A 188 -2.00 -19.14 -8.58
CA GLU A 188 -0.60 -18.78 -8.30
C GLU A 188 -0.05 -17.81 -9.35
N GLY A 189 -0.27 -18.08 -10.64
CA GLY A 189 0.16 -17.20 -11.73
C GLY A 189 -0.45 -15.80 -11.62
N PHE A 190 -1.72 -15.72 -11.21
CA PHE A 190 -2.36 -14.43 -10.89
C PHE A 190 -1.81 -13.79 -9.61
N ALA A 191 -1.49 -14.57 -8.57
CA ALA A 191 -0.86 -14.03 -7.36
C ALA A 191 0.54 -13.44 -7.64
N GLU A 192 1.33 -14.04 -8.55
CA GLU A 192 2.58 -13.43 -9.05
C GLU A 192 2.32 -12.07 -9.72
N MET A 193 1.26 -11.96 -10.54
CA MET A 193 0.85 -10.68 -11.14
C MET A 193 0.42 -9.65 -10.09
N MET A 194 -0.33 -10.05 -9.05
CA MET A 194 -0.71 -9.18 -7.93
C MET A 194 0.51 -8.65 -7.16
N ASN A 195 1.50 -9.51 -6.89
CA ASN A 195 2.72 -9.11 -6.19
C ASN A 195 3.60 -8.18 -7.04
N LYS A 196 3.72 -8.47 -8.35
CA LYS A 196 4.42 -7.59 -9.30
C LYS A 196 3.75 -6.22 -9.41
N GLU A 197 2.43 -6.18 -9.41
CA GLU A 197 1.66 -4.94 -9.44
C GLU A 197 1.83 -4.14 -8.15
N ALA A 198 1.78 -4.80 -6.99
CA ALA A 198 2.03 -4.17 -5.68
C ALA A 198 3.38 -3.44 -5.64
N VAL A 199 4.45 -4.09 -6.10
CA VAL A 199 5.78 -3.47 -6.19
C VAL A 199 5.81 -2.30 -7.19
N ALA A 200 5.13 -2.42 -8.33
CA ALA A 200 5.08 -1.37 -9.35
C ALA A 200 4.37 -0.08 -8.89
N ILE A 201 3.47 -0.17 -7.91
CA ILE A 201 2.71 0.96 -7.35
C ILE A 201 3.18 1.36 -5.93
N GLY A 202 4.34 0.86 -5.49
CA GLY A 202 4.96 1.23 -4.21
C GLY A 202 4.43 0.48 -2.98
N ALA A 203 3.38 -0.34 -3.12
CA ALA A 203 2.82 -1.22 -2.10
C ALA A 203 3.74 -2.43 -1.80
N THR A 204 4.94 -2.12 -1.31
CA THR A 204 6.08 -3.02 -1.12
C THR A 204 6.10 -3.74 0.24
N ASN A 205 5.15 -3.43 1.13
CA ASN A 205 4.95 -4.13 2.40
C ASN A 205 3.73 -5.07 2.36
N SER A 206 3.30 -5.45 1.16
CA SER A 206 2.24 -6.43 0.90
C SER A 206 2.79 -7.72 0.28
N HIS A 207 2.05 -8.82 0.42
CA HIS A 207 2.25 -10.05 -0.30
C HIS A 207 0.92 -10.80 -0.46
N PHE A 208 0.57 -11.15 -1.69
CA PHE A 208 -0.66 -11.83 -2.07
C PHE A 208 -0.39 -13.29 -2.43
N VAL A 209 -1.26 -14.18 -1.95
CA VAL A 209 -1.18 -15.64 -2.18
C VAL A 209 -2.41 -16.16 -2.93
N ASN A 210 -3.51 -15.41 -2.92
CA ASN A 210 -4.77 -15.77 -3.56
C ASN A 210 -5.60 -14.51 -3.92
N PRO A 211 -6.54 -14.59 -4.89
CA PRO A 211 -7.29 -13.42 -5.36
C PRO A 211 -8.45 -12.98 -4.44
N HIS A 212 -8.88 -13.85 -3.52
CA HIS A 212 -10.06 -13.61 -2.69
C HIS A 212 -9.76 -13.03 -1.30
N GLY A 213 -8.55 -13.20 -0.77
CA GLY A 213 -8.21 -12.83 0.60
C GLY A 213 -8.82 -13.73 1.66
N LEU A 214 -8.96 -15.02 1.38
CA LEU A 214 -9.08 -16.04 2.42
C LEU A 214 -7.71 -16.19 3.10
N THR A 215 -7.71 -16.49 4.39
CA THR A 215 -6.50 -16.59 5.22
C THR A 215 -5.51 -17.60 4.62
N ALA A 216 -4.29 -17.16 4.34
CA ALA A 216 -3.18 -18.02 3.96
C ALA A 216 -1.88 -17.55 4.62
N ASP A 217 -0.92 -18.46 4.78
CA ASP A 217 0.42 -18.13 5.25
C ASP A 217 1.10 -17.16 4.27
N ASN A 218 1.86 -16.21 4.80
CA ASN A 218 2.50 -15.12 4.04
C ASN A 218 1.52 -14.21 3.25
N HIS A 219 0.21 -14.24 3.48
CA HIS A 219 -0.76 -13.33 2.83
C HIS A 219 -1.01 -12.09 3.72
N TYR A 220 -0.41 -10.95 3.38
CA TYR A 220 -0.47 -9.73 4.20
C TYR A 220 -0.49 -8.43 3.37
N VAL A 221 -0.90 -7.34 4.01
CA VAL A 221 -0.83 -5.95 3.51
C VAL A 221 -0.51 -5.01 4.66
N THR A 222 -0.30 -3.73 4.38
CA THR A 222 -0.40 -2.64 5.39
C THR A 222 -1.63 -1.77 5.10
N ALA A 223 -2.00 -0.88 6.02
CA ALA A 223 -3.08 0.08 5.76
C ALA A 223 -2.64 1.13 4.72
N TYR A 224 -1.36 1.50 4.69
CA TYR A 224 -0.79 2.40 3.69
C TYR A 224 -0.73 1.76 2.30
N ASP A 225 -0.29 0.52 2.20
CA ASP A 225 -0.27 -0.25 0.96
C ASP A 225 -1.68 -0.39 0.38
N LEU A 226 -2.71 -0.63 1.20
CA LEU A 226 -4.10 -0.66 0.76
C LEU A 226 -4.59 0.70 0.25
N TYR A 227 -4.13 1.80 0.85
CA TYR A 227 -4.37 3.15 0.30
C TYR A 227 -3.76 3.27 -1.10
N LEU A 228 -2.50 2.89 -1.31
CA LEU A 228 -1.84 2.94 -2.63
C LEU A 228 -2.58 2.07 -3.67
N ILE A 229 -2.91 0.83 -3.30
CA ILE A 229 -3.64 -0.12 -4.15
C ILE A 229 -5.02 0.43 -4.53
N PHE A 230 -5.74 1.04 -3.60
CA PHE A 230 -7.07 1.58 -3.87
C PHE A 230 -7.01 2.91 -4.63
N ASN A 231 -6.03 3.77 -4.36
CA ASN A 231 -5.81 5.01 -5.10
C ASN A 231 -5.56 4.71 -6.60
N GLU A 232 -4.73 3.71 -6.92
CA GLU A 232 -4.52 3.29 -8.31
C GLU A 232 -5.74 2.55 -8.91
N ALA A 233 -6.45 1.74 -8.12
CA ALA A 233 -7.67 1.07 -8.57
C ALA A 233 -8.80 2.07 -8.92
N LEU A 234 -8.88 3.21 -8.22
CA LEU A 234 -9.84 4.28 -8.51
C LEU A 234 -9.54 5.04 -9.81
N LYS A 235 -8.34 4.91 -10.38
CA LYS A 235 -7.99 5.38 -11.73
C LYS A 235 -8.58 4.48 -12.84
N LYS A 236 -9.38 3.46 -12.49
CA LYS A 236 -10.15 2.64 -13.44
C LYS A 236 -11.65 2.97 -13.29
N ASP A 237 -12.23 3.61 -14.29
CA ASP A 237 -13.63 4.06 -14.28
C ASP A 237 -14.62 2.95 -13.91
N LEU A 238 -14.41 1.72 -14.41
CA LEU A 238 -15.28 0.58 -14.09
C LEU A 238 -15.17 0.11 -12.63
N ILE A 239 -13.99 0.17 -11.99
CA ILE A 239 -13.89 -0.11 -10.53
C ILE A 239 -14.64 0.97 -9.77
N ASN A 240 -14.43 2.23 -10.16
CA ASN A 240 -15.08 3.39 -9.55
C ASN A 240 -16.62 3.24 -9.65
N GLU A 241 -17.17 2.96 -10.83
CA GLU A 241 -18.61 2.70 -11.04
C GLU A 241 -19.12 1.56 -10.14
N ILE A 242 -18.47 0.39 -10.16
CA ILE A 242 -18.94 -0.80 -9.44
C ILE A 242 -18.97 -0.56 -7.92
N ILE A 243 -18.00 0.15 -7.33
CA ILE A 243 -17.99 0.37 -5.87
C ILE A 243 -19.09 1.31 -5.37
N HIS A 244 -19.72 2.11 -6.24
CA HIS A 244 -20.90 2.92 -5.89
C HIS A 244 -22.19 2.06 -5.81
N MET A 245 -22.22 0.88 -6.43
CA MET A 245 -23.46 0.13 -6.62
C MET A 245 -23.97 -0.49 -5.31
N THR A 246 -25.25 -0.24 -5.01
CA THR A 246 -25.97 -0.87 -3.89
C THR A 246 -26.43 -2.29 -4.20
N SER A 247 -26.69 -2.59 -5.48
CA SER A 247 -27.08 -3.90 -6.01
C SER A 247 -26.75 -4.02 -7.49
N TYR A 248 -26.59 -5.24 -7.98
CA TYR A 248 -26.43 -5.55 -9.40
C TYR A 248 -27.20 -6.82 -9.76
N GLU A 249 -27.87 -6.81 -10.91
CA GLU A 249 -28.68 -7.91 -11.43
C GLU A 249 -28.19 -8.23 -12.84
N THR A 250 -27.89 -9.50 -13.13
CA THR A 250 -27.40 -9.91 -14.45
C THR A 250 -27.80 -11.34 -14.81
N VAL A 251 -27.52 -11.74 -16.05
CA VAL A 251 -27.75 -13.09 -16.58
C VAL A 251 -26.48 -13.61 -17.24
N TYR A 252 -26.08 -14.81 -16.86
CA TYR A 252 -24.92 -15.54 -17.38
C TYR A 252 -25.36 -16.94 -17.85
N MET A 253 -24.47 -17.72 -18.46
CA MET A 253 -24.82 -19.05 -18.97
C MET A 253 -24.25 -20.17 -18.08
N ASP A 254 -24.96 -21.28 -18.01
CA ASP A 254 -24.44 -22.53 -17.44
C ASP A 254 -23.68 -23.36 -18.49
N LYS A 255 -23.03 -24.43 -18.03
CA LYS A 255 -22.23 -25.34 -18.85
C LYS A 255 -22.98 -26.03 -20.01
N ASP A 256 -24.32 -26.02 -19.98
CA ASP A 256 -25.19 -26.62 -21.00
C ASP A 256 -25.83 -25.53 -21.90
N GLY A 257 -25.49 -24.25 -21.68
CA GLY A 257 -25.99 -23.10 -22.44
C GLY A 257 -27.31 -22.50 -21.93
N ASN A 258 -27.79 -22.90 -20.75
CA ASN A 258 -29.01 -22.33 -20.16
C ASN A 258 -28.69 -21.03 -19.39
N SER A 259 -29.62 -20.08 -19.42
CA SER A 259 -29.48 -18.81 -18.71
C SER A 259 -29.69 -18.94 -17.19
N LYS A 260 -28.72 -18.48 -16.40
CA LYS A 260 -28.78 -18.33 -14.94
C LYS A 260 -28.78 -16.85 -14.56
N SER A 261 -29.70 -16.44 -13.69
CA SER A 261 -29.69 -15.09 -13.10
C SER A 261 -28.69 -15.01 -11.94
N MET A 262 -28.11 -13.83 -11.74
CA MET A 262 -27.29 -13.47 -10.58
C MET A 262 -27.81 -12.16 -9.97
N SER A 263 -28.20 -12.22 -8.70
CA SER A 263 -28.67 -11.07 -7.90
C SER A 263 -27.64 -10.77 -6.80
N LEU A 264 -27.09 -9.57 -6.81
CA LEU A 264 -26.03 -9.13 -5.90
C LEU A 264 -26.47 -7.92 -5.09
N LYS A 265 -26.05 -7.85 -3.83
CA LYS A 265 -26.25 -6.70 -2.94
C LYS A 265 -24.94 -6.34 -2.24
N THR A 266 -24.75 -5.04 -2.05
CA THR A 266 -23.52 -4.48 -1.46
C THR A 266 -23.30 -4.96 -0.04
N THR A 267 -22.05 -5.30 0.26
CA THR A 267 -21.62 -5.65 1.61
C THR A 267 -21.36 -4.44 2.51
N ASN A 268 -21.26 -3.24 1.93
CA ASN A 268 -20.98 -1.99 2.65
C ASN A 268 -22.22 -1.49 3.41
N GLN A 269 -22.12 -1.37 4.73
CA GLN A 269 -23.25 -1.05 5.60
C GLN A 269 -23.63 0.45 5.61
N TYR A 270 -22.82 1.34 5.02
CA TYR A 270 -23.27 2.72 4.72
C TYR A 270 -24.17 2.72 3.48
N LEU A 271 -23.74 2.08 2.39
CA LEU A 271 -24.46 2.07 1.11
C LEU A 271 -25.80 1.31 1.17
N ASN A 272 -25.96 0.36 2.09
CA ASN A 272 -27.25 -0.32 2.32
C ASN A 272 -28.16 0.40 3.35
N GLY A 273 -27.71 1.52 3.93
CA GLY A 273 -28.49 2.34 4.86
C GLY A 273 -28.51 1.88 6.32
N ASN A 274 -27.79 0.81 6.70
CA ASN A 274 -27.73 0.35 8.09
C ASN A 274 -26.91 1.28 9.00
N TYR A 275 -25.94 2.01 8.45
CA TYR A 275 -25.16 3.05 9.13
C TYR A 275 -25.24 4.37 8.36
N LYS A 276 -25.06 5.49 9.08
CA LYS A 276 -25.01 6.83 8.51
C LYS A 276 -23.60 7.39 8.58
N ALA A 277 -23.19 8.07 7.52
CA ALA A 277 -21.98 8.87 7.51
C ALA A 277 -22.19 10.20 8.28
N PRO A 278 -21.11 10.91 8.66
CA PRO A 278 -21.18 12.30 9.09
C PRO A 278 -21.87 13.21 8.07
N GLU A 279 -22.55 14.27 8.52
CA GLU A 279 -23.34 15.14 7.62
C GLU A 279 -22.49 15.87 6.57
N GLN A 280 -21.21 16.10 6.86
CA GLN A 280 -20.25 16.72 5.96
C GLN A 280 -19.56 15.74 4.98
N VAL A 281 -19.91 14.44 5.03
CA VAL A 281 -19.24 13.38 4.26
C VAL A 281 -20.24 12.50 3.50
N THR A 282 -20.10 12.42 2.18
CA THR A 282 -20.79 11.41 1.36
C THR A 282 -19.89 10.18 1.18
N ILE A 283 -20.36 9.00 1.59
CA ILE A 283 -19.71 7.73 1.22
C ILE A 283 -20.01 7.42 -0.23
N ILE A 284 -18.96 7.27 -1.02
CA ILE A 284 -19.02 7.03 -2.45
C ILE A 284 -19.01 5.53 -2.73
N GLY A 285 -18.08 4.80 -2.11
CA GLY A 285 -17.91 3.38 -2.33
C GLY A 285 -16.85 2.78 -1.41
N GLY A 286 -16.48 1.54 -1.66
CA GLY A 286 -15.38 0.89 -0.95
C GLY A 286 -15.47 -0.63 -0.90
N LYS A 287 -14.65 -1.25 -0.06
CA LYS A 287 -14.59 -2.70 0.09
C LYS A 287 -14.59 -3.10 1.57
N THR A 288 -15.39 -4.12 1.90
CA THR A 288 -15.40 -4.79 3.20
C THR A 288 -14.48 -6.01 3.22
N GLY A 289 -13.94 -6.35 4.39
CA GLY A 289 -13.21 -7.58 4.65
C GLY A 289 -13.57 -8.18 6.01
N THR A 290 -13.68 -9.50 6.10
CA THR A 290 -13.79 -10.21 7.38
C THR A 290 -13.20 -11.62 7.24
N THR A 291 -12.26 -12.01 8.11
CA THR A 291 -11.91 -13.43 8.39
C THR A 291 -11.56 -13.57 9.87
N SER A 292 -11.57 -14.79 10.42
CA SER A 292 -11.20 -15.03 11.82
C SER A 292 -9.75 -14.63 12.16
N ALA A 293 -8.86 -14.53 11.17
CA ALA A 293 -7.47 -14.11 11.35
C ALA A 293 -7.26 -12.60 11.12
N ALA A 294 -8.04 -12.01 10.20
CA ALA A 294 -7.97 -10.59 9.87
C ALA A 294 -8.80 -9.70 10.81
N GLY A 295 -9.76 -10.25 11.55
CA GLY A 295 -10.80 -9.46 12.19
C GLY A 295 -11.74 -8.84 11.15
N ASN A 296 -12.24 -7.64 11.43
CA ASN A 296 -13.08 -6.87 10.52
C ASN A 296 -12.25 -5.73 9.91
N CYS A 297 -12.33 -5.56 8.60
CA CYS A 297 -11.57 -4.58 7.83
C CYS A 297 -12.50 -3.79 6.89
N LEU A 298 -12.20 -2.52 6.66
CA LEU A 298 -12.96 -1.64 5.78
C LEU A 298 -12.03 -0.63 5.11
N ILE A 299 -12.24 -0.40 3.82
CA ILE A 299 -11.67 0.72 3.08
C ILE A 299 -12.77 1.41 2.30
N LEU A 300 -12.80 2.74 2.33
CA LEU A 300 -13.83 3.57 1.70
C LEU A 300 -13.22 4.65 0.82
N LEU A 301 -13.95 4.99 -0.24
CA LEU A 301 -13.86 6.30 -0.89
C LEU A 301 -15.01 7.14 -0.34
N SER A 302 -14.70 8.35 0.12
CA SER A 302 -15.68 9.35 0.53
C SER A 302 -15.38 10.71 -0.12
N LYS A 303 -16.35 11.62 -0.08
CA LYS A 303 -16.18 13.03 -0.49
C LYS A 303 -16.75 13.98 0.54
N ASP A 304 -16.10 15.12 0.72
CA ASP A 304 -16.65 16.22 1.52
C ASP A 304 -17.75 17.00 0.76
N THR A 305 -18.31 18.01 1.42
CA THR A 305 -19.35 18.91 0.85
C THR A 305 -18.86 19.75 -0.34
N SER A 306 -17.54 19.91 -0.54
CA SER A 306 -16.96 20.57 -1.71
C SER A 306 -16.64 19.57 -2.84
N GLY A 307 -16.76 18.27 -2.59
CA GLY A 307 -16.51 17.19 -3.54
C GLY A 307 -15.08 16.66 -3.54
N ASN A 308 -14.20 17.11 -2.63
CA ASN A 308 -12.82 16.62 -2.54
C ASN A 308 -12.83 15.14 -2.12
N PRO A 309 -12.07 14.24 -2.77
CA PRO A 309 -12.05 12.83 -2.44
C PRO A 309 -11.08 12.48 -1.31
N TYR A 310 -11.50 11.57 -0.44
CA TYR A 310 -10.72 11.02 0.67
C TYR A 310 -10.76 9.49 0.65
N ILE A 311 -9.65 8.84 1.00
CA ILE A 311 -9.61 7.40 1.30
C ILE A 311 -9.48 7.21 2.81
N SER A 312 -10.34 6.37 3.39
CA SER A 312 -10.18 5.90 4.77
C SER A 312 -10.01 4.39 4.83
N VAL A 313 -9.13 3.92 5.72
CA VAL A 313 -8.76 2.51 5.88
C VAL A 313 -8.80 2.14 7.37
N ILE A 314 -9.43 1.02 7.72
CA ILE A 314 -9.32 0.39 9.04
C ILE A 314 -9.04 -1.11 8.85
N LEU A 315 -8.01 -1.60 9.54
CA LEU A 315 -7.60 -2.99 9.55
C LEU A 315 -7.69 -3.60 10.95
N ARG A 316 -8.25 -4.82 10.99
CA ARG A 316 -8.34 -5.65 12.19
C ARG A 316 -8.99 -4.91 13.37
N SER A 317 -10.22 -4.42 13.12
CA SER A 317 -11.17 -4.06 14.17
C SER A 317 -11.87 -5.32 14.69
N LYS A 318 -12.04 -5.38 16.00
CA LYS A 318 -12.51 -6.54 16.78
C LYS A 318 -13.90 -7.03 16.39
N GLU A 319 -14.87 -6.13 16.23
CA GLU A 319 -16.25 -6.48 15.85
C GLU A 319 -16.79 -5.58 14.75
N LYS A 320 -17.72 -6.10 13.94
CA LYS A 320 -18.31 -5.34 12.82
C LYS A 320 -19.04 -4.06 13.26
N PRO A 321 -19.80 -4.02 14.38
CA PRO A 321 -20.41 -2.77 14.82
C PRO A 321 -19.37 -1.73 15.24
N ILE A 322 -18.31 -2.17 15.94
CA ILE A 322 -17.22 -1.31 16.41
C ILE A 322 -16.49 -0.69 15.21
N LEU A 323 -16.13 -1.50 14.20
CA LEU A 323 -15.53 -1.03 12.94
C LEU A 323 -16.31 0.11 12.27
N TYR A 324 -17.64 0.07 12.30
CA TYR A 324 -18.47 1.13 11.72
C TYR A 324 -18.63 2.36 12.65
N THR A 325 -18.48 2.21 13.96
CA THR A 325 -18.31 3.34 14.89
C THR A 325 -16.95 4.02 14.68
N GLU A 326 -15.86 3.26 14.78
CA GLU A 326 -14.47 3.73 14.55
C GLU A 326 -14.34 4.42 13.18
N MET A 327 -14.92 3.85 12.11
CA MET A 327 -14.93 4.48 10.79
C MET A 327 -15.73 5.78 10.75
N THR A 328 -16.86 5.87 11.47
CA THR A 328 -17.66 7.11 11.50
C THR A 328 -16.93 8.21 12.27
N GLU A 329 -16.22 7.87 13.34
CA GLU A 329 -15.36 8.80 14.09
C GLU A 329 -14.16 9.26 13.27
N LEU A 330 -13.46 8.34 12.59
CA LEU A 330 -12.38 8.65 11.65
C LEU A 330 -12.84 9.62 10.54
N LEU A 331 -14.04 9.43 10.00
CA LEU A 331 -14.62 10.31 8.98
C LEU A 331 -15.05 11.69 9.52
N ASN A 332 -15.29 11.85 10.83
CA ASN A 332 -15.58 13.17 11.43
C ASN A 332 -14.37 14.12 11.42
N VAL A 333 -13.16 13.61 11.14
CA VAL A 333 -11.95 14.45 10.97
C VAL A 333 -12.01 15.28 9.67
N ILE A 334 -12.83 14.87 8.69
CA ILE A 334 -13.10 15.64 7.46
C ILE A 334 -13.98 16.85 7.79
N HIS A 335 -13.59 18.03 7.29
CA HIS A 335 -14.20 19.34 7.57
C HIS A 335 -14.10 20.29 6.36
#